data_AF-C8C0K9-F1
#
_entry.id   AF-C8C0K9-F1
#
_cell.length_a   1.000
_cell.length_b   1.000
_cell.length_c   1.000
_cell.angle_alpha   90.00
_cell.angle_beta   90.00
_cell.angle_gamma   90.00
#
_symmetry.space_group_name_H-M   'P 1'
#
loop_
_entity.id
_entity.type
_entity.pdbx_description
1 polymer ?
#
loop_
_entity_poly.entity_id
_entity_poly.type
_entity_poly.pdbx_seq_one_letter_code
_entity_poly.pdbx_strand_id
1 'polypeptide(L)'
;MDVDDWTGFSRHFTHLKDGAEAKDRTLLLSAILGDAINLGLTKMAESSPGLTYAKLSWLQAWHIRDETYSAALAELVNHQYRHAFAAHWGDGTTSSSDGQRFRAGGRGESTGHVNPK
;
A
#
# COMPACT_ATOMS: atom_id res chain seq x y z
N MET A 1 -9.43 13.29 5.64
CA MET A 1 -8.79 11.96 5.55
C MET A 1 -9.03 11.49 4.13
N ASP A 2 -8.56 12.28 3.17
CA ASP A 2 -9.39 12.54 2.00
C ASP A 2 -9.50 11.32 1.08
N VAL A 3 -8.38 10.59 0.90
CA VAL A 3 -8.36 9.32 0.15
C VAL A 3 -9.26 8.27 0.77
N ASP A 4 -9.24 8.15 2.09
CA ASP A 4 -10.05 7.19 2.81
C ASP A 4 -11.53 7.61 2.85
N ASP A 5 -11.82 8.90 2.77
CA ASP A 5 -13.18 9.42 2.62
C ASP A 5 -13.72 9.18 1.19
N TRP A 6 -12.85 9.20 0.17
CA TRP A 6 -13.22 8.90 -1.23
C TRP A 6 -13.41 7.41 -1.52
N THR A 7 -12.60 6.56 -0.88
CA THR A 7 -12.53 5.12 -1.19
C THR A 7 -13.14 4.25 -0.12
N GLY A 8 -13.18 4.70 1.13
CA GLY A 8 -13.61 3.91 2.27
C GLY A 8 -12.75 2.68 2.52
N PHE A 9 -11.49 2.66 2.07
CA PHE A 9 -10.65 1.45 2.14
C PHE A 9 -10.40 0.99 3.57
N SER A 10 -10.42 1.90 4.56
CA SER A 10 -10.18 1.56 5.96
C SER A 10 -11.18 0.58 6.55
N ARG A 11 -12.40 0.50 5.99
CA ARG A 11 -13.47 -0.42 6.46
C ARG A 11 -13.07 -1.89 6.42
N HIS A 12 -12.07 -2.23 5.58
CA HIS A 12 -11.59 -3.60 5.43
C HIS A 12 -10.71 -4.06 6.60
N PHE A 13 -10.16 -3.14 7.39
CA PHE A 13 -9.33 -3.45 8.56
C PHE A 13 -10.21 -3.71 9.79
N THR A 14 -10.98 -4.79 9.71
CA THR A 14 -11.91 -5.20 10.76
C THR A 14 -11.21 -5.97 11.88
N HIS A 15 -11.75 -5.84 13.08
CA HIS A 15 -11.27 -6.51 14.27
C HIS A 15 -11.48 -8.03 14.13
N LEU A 16 -10.45 -8.82 14.44
CA LEU A 16 -10.41 -10.26 14.18
C LEU A 16 -11.56 -11.06 14.82
N LYS A 17 -12.06 -10.62 15.98
CA LYS A 17 -13.03 -11.40 16.77
C LYS A 17 -14.49 -11.14 16.39
N ASP A 18 -14.83 -9.88 16.16
CA ASP A 18 -16.21 -9.40 16.05
C ASP A 18 -16.48 -8.65 14.73
N GLY A 19 -15.47 -8.48 13.88
CA GLY A 19 -15.61 -7.82 12.59
C GLY A 19 -15.79 -6.31 12.67
N ALA A 20 -15.66 -5.69 13.85
CA ALA A 20 -15.85 -4.26 14.00
C ALA A 20 -14.75 -3.44 13.33
N GLU A 21 -15.08 -2.29 12.76
CA GLU A 21 -14.07 -1.38 12.20
C GLU A 21 -13.15 -0.81 13.31
N ALA A 22 -11.94 -0.43 12.91
CA ALA A 22 -11.02 0.26 13.81
C ALA A 22 -11.61 1.63 14.22
N LYS A 23 -11.84 1.82 15.51
CA LYS A 23 -12.43 3.07 16.04
C LYS A 23 -11.51 4.28 15.86
N ASP A 24 -10.20 4.06 15.98
CA ASP A 24 -9.19 5.11 15.82
C ASP A 24 -8.54 4.99 14.44
N ARG A 25 -9.07 5.79 13.50
CA ARG A 25 -8.62 5.79 12.10
C ARG A 25 -7.19 6.31 11.97
N THR A 26 -6.79 7.29 12.78
CA THR A 26 -5.42 7.82 12.77
C THR A 26 -4.44 6.75 13.24
N LEU A 27 -4.75 6.02 14.31
CA LEU A 27 -3.91 4.92 14.79
C LEU A 27 -3.80 3.80 13.75
N LEU A 28 -4.90 3.47 13.06
CA LEU A 28 -4.90 2.50 11.96
C LEU A 28 -3.96 2.93 10.83
N LEU A 29 -4.13 4.16 10.34
CA LEU A 29 -3.33 4.70 9.24
C LEU A 29 -1.85 4.84 9.62
N SER A 30 -1.54 5.15 10.89
CA SER A 30 -0.17 5.16 11.37
C SER A 30 0.47 3.77 11.35
N ALA A 31 -0.26 2.72 11.74
CA ALA A 31 0.26 1.35 11.68
C ALA A 31 0.50 0.92 10.22
N ILE A 32 -0.47 1.16 9.33
CA ILE A 32 -0.36 0.87 7.90
C ILE A 32 0.83 1.61 7.28
N LEU A 33 0.99 2.91 7.56
CA LEU A 33 2.08 3.71 7.01
C LEU A 33 3.44 3.18 7.47
N GLY A 34 3.56 2.83 8.76
CA GLY A 34 4.79 2.27 9.31
C GLY A 34 5.23 0.98 8.61
N ASP A 35 4.27 0.13 8.24
CA ASP A 35 4.49 -1.11 7.49
C ASP A 35 4.83 -0.81 6.02
N ALA A 36 4.02 0.01 5.36
CA ALA A 36 4.12 0.31 3.93
C ALA A 36 5.44 0.96 3.52
N ILE A 37 6.06 1.75 4.40
CA ILE A 37 7.35 2.42 4.12
C ILE A 37 8.55 1.69 4.76
N ASN A 38 8.35 0.48 5.28
CA ASN A 38 9.38 -0.31 5.98
C ASN A 38 10.00 0.42 7.19
N LEU A 39 9.26 1.33 7.84
CA LEU A 39 9.72 2.05 9.03
C LEU A 39 9.59 1.20 10.29
N GLY A 40 8.54 0.38 10.35
CA GLY A 40 8.19 -0.44 11.51
C GLY A 40 7.55 0.35 12.65
N LEU A 41 6.83 -0.36 13.53
CA LEU A 41 5.99 0.27 14.57
C LEU A 41 6.80 1.03 15.64
N THR A 42 8.01 0.57 15.97
CA THR A 42 8.86 1.22 16.98
C THR A 42 9.23 2.64 16.57
N LYS A 43 9.81 2.80 15.38
CA LYS A 43 10.20 4.11 14.86
C LYS A 43 8.98 4.97 14.54
N MET A 44 7.87 4.36 14.14
CA MET A 44 6.60 5.07 13.94
C MET A 44 6.08 5.70 15.24
N ALA A 45 6.16 4.99 16.36
CA ALA A 45 5.80 5.51 17.68
C ALA A 45 6.74 6.65 18.12
N GLU A 46 8.05 6.52 17.90
CA GLU A 46 9.03 7.58 18.22
C GLU A 46 8.80 8.86 17.40
N SER A 47 8.35 8.70 16.15
CA SER A 47 8.17 9.81 15.21
C SER A 47 6.81 10.50 15.31
N SER A 48 5.88 9.98 16.12
CA SER A 48 4.49 10.42 16.13
C SER A 48 3.99 10.77 17.54
N PRO A 49 3.69 12.05 17.84
CA PRO A 49 3.22 12.46 19.16
C PRO A 49 1.96 11.70 19.61
N GLY A 50 1.96 11.19 20.84
CA GLY A 50 0.80 10.52 21.46
C GLY A 50 0.58 9.05 21.05
N LEU A 51 1.37 8.55 20.09
CA LEU A 51 1.41 7.14 19.73
C LEU A 51 2.42 6.38 20.61
N THR A 52 2.12 5.10 20.87
CA THR A 52 3.03 4.19 21.55
C THR A 52 3.11 2.90 20.75
N TYR A 53 4.25 2.22 20.84
CA TYR A 53 4.42 0.90 20.22
C TYR A 53 3.30 -0.06 20.64
N ALA A 54 2.92 -0.07 21.92
CA ALA A 54 1.87 -0.95 22.43
C ALA A 54 0.51 -0.71 21.75
N LYS A 55 0.12 0.56 21.52
CA LYS A 55 -1.12 0.88 20.80
C LYS A 55 -1.08 0.41 19.36
N LEU A 56 0.03 0.67 18.67
CA LEU A 56 0.22 0.28 17.27
C LEU A 56 0.26 -1.24 17.10
N SER A 57 1.01 -1.94 17.96
CA SER A 57 1.15 -3.40 17.94
C SER A 57 -0.17 -4.09 18.26
N TRP A 58 -0.94 -3.57 19.23
CA TRP A 58 -2.29 -4.07 19.50
C TRP A 58 -3.19 -3.90 18.28
N LEU A 59 -3.22 -2.70 17.70
CA LEU A 59 -4.07 -2.45 16.53
C LEU A 59 -3.67 -3.34 15.35
N GLN A 60 -2.38 -3.48 15.06
CA GLN A 60 -1.90 -4.37 14.00
C GLN A 60 -2.35 -5.82 14.23
N ALA A 61 -2.13 -6.34 15.44
CA ALA A 61 -2.48 -7.73 15.78
C ALA A 61 -3.97 -8.05 15.59
N TRP A 62 -4.86 -7.08 15.84
CA TRP A 62 -6.30 -7.31 15.77
C TRP A 62 -6.94 -6.90 14.43
N HIS A 63 -6.35 -5.97 13.69
CA HIS A 63 -6.99 -5.37 12.51
C HIS A 63 -6.22 -5.59 11.18
N ILE A 64 -4.93 -5.89 11.20
CA ILE A 64 -4.09 -5.95 10.00
C ILE A 64 -3.67 -7.39 9.71
N ARG A 65 -4.01 -7.87 8.52
CA ARG A 65 -3.71 -9.20 7.97
C ARG A 65 -3.57 -9.11 6.44
N ASP A 66 -3.03 -10.13 5.80
CA ASP A 66 -2.89 -10.17 4.34
C ASP A 66 -4.23 -9.99 3.62
N GLU A 67 -5.30 -10.57 4.14
CA GLU A 67 -6.64 -10.47 3.52
C GLU A 67 -7.21 -9.05 3.65
N THR A 68 -6.98 -8.37 4.78
CA THR A 68 -7.45 -6.99 4.97
C THR A 68 -6.68 -6.03 4.07
N TYR A 69 -5.37 -6.26 3.90
CA TYR A 69 -4.57 -5.50 2.93
C TYR A 69 -5.03 -5.75 1.50
N SER A 70 -5.25 -7.01 1.13
CA SER A 70 -5.69 -7.38 -0.22
C SER A 70 -7.03 -6.71 -0.56
N ALA A 71 -7.98 -6.74 0.38
CA ALA A 71 -9.28 -6.09 0.19
C ALA A 71 -9.18 -4.55 0.12
N ALA A 72 -8.41 -3.93 1.01
CA ALA A 72 -8.15 -2.50 0.99
C ALA A 72 -7.48 -2.05 -0.31
N LEU A 73 -6.46 -2.80 -0.78
CA LEU A 73 -5.78 -2.52 -2.03
C LEU A 73 -6.72 -2.65 -3.23
N ALA A 74 -7.56 -3.68 -3.27
CA ALA A 74 -8.56 -3.83 -4.31
C ALA A 74 -9.51 -2.63 -4.36
N GLU A 75 -9.92 -2.10 -3.20
CA GLU A 75 -10.76 -0.91 -3.14
C GLU A 75 -10.08 0.32 -3.75
N LEU A 76 -8.81 0.56 -3.40
CA LEU A 76 -8.00 1.65 -3.94
C LEU A 76 -7.82 1.53 -5.46
N VAL A 77 -7.44 0.34 -5.93
CA VAL A 77 -7.24 0.04 -7.36
C VAL A 77 -8.55 0.23 -8.13
N ASN A 78 -9.67 -0.28 -7.61
CA ASN A 78 -10.97 -0.14 -8.25
C ASN A 78 -11.43 1.33 -8.31
N HIS A 79 -11.16 2.11 -7.27
CA HIS A 79 -11.47 3.54 -7.27
C HIS A 79 -10.64 4.28 -8.34
N GLN A 80 -9.33 4.02 -8.40
CA GLN A 80 -8.44 4.60 -9.41
C GLN A 80 -8.86 4.20 -10.83
N TYR A 81 -9.23 2.93 -11.03
CA TYR A 81 -9.66 2.39 -12.32
C TYR A 81 -10.94 3.07 -12.85
N ARG A 82 -11.86 3.45 -11.95
CA ARG A 82 -13.11 4.15 -12.31
C ARG A 82 -12.91 5.62 -12.65
N HIS A 83 -11.73 6.19 -12.41
CA HIS A 83 -11.46 7.58 -12.71
C HIS A 83 -11.48 7.81 -14.23
N ALA A 84 -12.21 8.82 -14.72
CA ALA A 84 -12.40 9.04 -16.16
C ALA A 84 -11.08 9.13 -16.94
N PHE A 85 -10.06 9.71 -16.30
CA PHE A 85 -8.71 9.80 -16.87
C PHE A 85 -8.10 8.42 -17.13
N ALA A 86 -8.30 7.42 -16.25
CA ALA A 86 -7.71 6.09 -16.39
C ALA A 86 -8.08 5.39 -17.71
N ALA A 87 -9.22 5.75 -18.33
CA ALA A 87 -9.65 5.21 -19.61
C ALA A 87 -8.64 5.46 -20.77
N HIS A 88 -7.77 6.48 -20.67
CA HIS A 88 -6.74 6.70 -21.69
C HIS A 88 -5.58 5.71 -21.62
N TRP A 89 -5.46 4.94 -20.53
CA TRP A 89 -4.41 3.94 -20.30
C TRP A 89 -4.87 2.50 -20.59
N GLY A 90 -6.10 2.33 -21.10
CA GLY A 90 -6.69 1.03 -21.44
C GLY A 90 -7.65 0.48 -20.39
N ASP A 91 -8.06 -0.78 -20.56
CA ASP A 91 -9.04 -1.47 -19.70
C ASP A 91 -8.38 -2.23 -18.53
N GLY A 92 -7.08 -2.03 -18.31
CA GLY A 92 -6.34 -2.68 -17.22
C GLY A 92 -6.09 -4.18 -17.43
N THR A 93 -6.41 -4.76 -18.59
CA THR A 93 -6.16 -6.18 -18.89
C THR A 93 -4.78 -6.45 -19.48
N THR A 94 -4.09 -5.39 -19.93
CA THR A 94 -2.76 -5.45 -20.51
C THR A 94 -1.78 -4.62 -19.70
N SER A 95 -0.58 -5.16 -19.49
CA SER A 95 0.54 -4.46 -18.86
C SER A 95 1.71 -4.47 -19.82
N SER A 96 2.25 -3.29 -20.14
CA SER A 96 3.50 -3.14 -20.88
C SER A 96 4.58 -2.71 -19.89
N SER A 97 5.50 -3.63 -19.58
CA SER A 97 6.70 -3.31 -18.82
C SER A 97 7.84 -3.10 -19.81
N ASP A 98 8.25 -1.84 -20.02
CA ASP A 98 9.49 -1.50 -20.73
C ASP A 98 10.70 -1.85 -19.85
N GLY A 99 10.89 -3.14 -19.60
CA GLY A 99 12.02 -3.67 -18.87
C GLY A 99 13.22 -3.79 -19.81
N GLN A 100 14.09 -2.79 -19.82
CA GLN A 100 15.43 -2.98 -20.37
C GLN A 100 16.19 -4.00 -19.52
N ARG A 101 16.51 -5.16 -20.10
CA ARG A 101 17.39 -6.15 -19.48
C ARG A 101 18.83 -5.67 -19.53
N PHE A 102 19.30 -5.07 -18.44
CA PHE A 102 20.73 -4.89 -18.21
C PHE A 102 21.32 -6.20 -17.66
N ARG A 103 22.25 -6.82 -18.40
CA ARG A 103 23.00 -7.96 -17.86
C ARG A 103 24.02 -7.43 -16.85
N ALA A 104 23.82 -7.74 -15.57
CA ALA A 104 24.73 -7.35 -14.48
C ALA A 104 26.09 -8.11 -14.47
N GLY A 105 26.50 -8.71 -15.60
CA GLY A 105 27.79 -9.40 -15.72
C GLY A 105 27.98 -10.15 -17.05
N GLY A 106 29.23 -10.19 -17.53
CA GLY A 106 29.67 -10.91 -18.73
C GLY A 106 29.92 -10.01 -19.95
N ARG A 107 30.15 -10.62 -21.13
CA ARG A 107 30.54 -9.98 -22.41
C ARG A 107 29.56 -8.92 -22.97
N GLY A 108 28.43 -8.65 -22.31
CA GLY A 108 27.40 -7.69 -22.72
C GLY A 108 27.33 -6.41 -21.87
N GLU A 109 28.28 -6.18 -20.97
CA GLU A 109 28.32 -5.00 -20.09
C GLU A 109 28.36 -3.66 -20.87
N SER A 110 28.94 -3.68 -22.08
CA SER A 110 29.06 -2.48 -22.93
C SER A 110 27.76 -2.10 -23.66
N THR A 111 26.81 -3.02 -23.85
CA THR A 111 25.65 -2.82 -24.75
C THR A 111 24.43 -2.16 -24.08
N GLY A 112 24.51 -1.79 -22.80
CA GLY A 112 23.40 -1.15 -22.07
C GLY A 112 23.22 0.35 -22.35
N HIS A 113 24.12 1.01 -23.09
CA HIS A 113 24.15 2.47 -23.18
C HIS A 113 23.22 3.07 -24.26
N VAL A 114 22.48 2.26 -25.01
CA VAL A 114 21.64 2.73 -26.12
C VAL A 114 20.22 2.25 -25.95
N ASN A 115 19.29 3.19 -25.70
CA ASN A 115 17.86 2.95 -25.90
C ASN A 115 17.62 2.68 -27.39
N PRO A 116 17.03 1.53 -27.78
CA PRO A 116 16.53 1.39 -29.14
C PRO A 116 15.44 2.44 -29.37
N LYS A 117 15.52 3.12 -30.52
CA LYS A 117 14.53 4.11 -30.98
C LYS A 117 13.19 3.46 -31.31
#